data_AF-A0AAU4NHG2-F1
#
_entry.id   AF-A0AAU4NHG2-F1
#
_cell.length_a   1.000
_cell.length_b   1.000
_cell.length_c   1.000
_cell.angle_alpha   90.00
_cell.angle_beta   90.00
_cell.angle_gamma   90.00
#
_symmetry.space_group_name_H-M   'P 1'
#
loop_
_entity.id
_entity.type
_entity.pdbx_description
1 polymer ?
#
loop_
_entity_poly.entity_id
_entity_poly.type
_entity_poly.pdbx_seq_one_letter_code
_entity_poly.pdbx_strand_id
1 'polypeptide(L)'
;MLAPERRTRVDVIAAVVIVVVVLVGASVIWFRSDARGTTSVVADVPLTAPASALSVPESFSEIWRADDTGTGAPTTVGGAVVVSTGDAVTGLDPATGSPSWSYTRDRALCSVVGAWDAAVAVFRDGRGCGQVTELDGSTGAREDQRTNDADDPVRLSFDGTYVTELGATRLELWRSDLVRTLEYGRVDAPVNPRSQPRTGCDLVSSASASTRLAVLERCPGEEGLRLTSMNPAPKDNTVPDVYGSTILADVPADAAAARVLAVVGDRLAVYLPPAGSEVARVALFDGSANFVSAQAVTADVTTPSADALASDIVRTGSVVSWWTGADTVGFTQSDLSQRWVLAGTLGAGAVMAGQLLVPVPGGIAVVDPENGVASRTIAVDRGEYTGPVALSVLGTSVFERRGAETVALG
;
A
#
# COMPACT_ATOMS: atom_id res chain seq x y z
N MET A 1 -46.50 0.17 45.97
CA MET A 1 -45.41 -0.77 45.63
C MET A 1 -45.88 -2.15 46.05
N LEU A 2 -46.11 -3.05 45.09
CA LEU A 2 -46.48 -4.44 45.39
C LEU A 2 -45.40 -5.06 46.28
N ALA A 3 -45.80 -5.66 47.40
CA ALA A 3 -44.89 -6.42 48.24
C ALA A 3 -44.34 -7.60 47.43
N PRO A 4 -43.02 -7.86 47.43
CA PRO A 4 -42.44 -8.94 46.65
C PRO A 4 -43.07 -10.28 47.05
N GLU A 5 -43.58 -11.01 46.06
CA GLU A 5 -44.53 -12.12 46.19
C GLU A 5 -44.01 -13.33 47.00
N ARG A 6 -42.69 -13.40 47.25
CA ARG A 6 -42.01 -14.08 48.37
C ARG A 6 -40.52 -13.80 48.21
N ARG A 7 -39.86 -13.15 49.18
CA ARG A 7 -38.38 -13.07 49.20
C ARG A 7 -37.83 -14.32 49.89
N THR A 8 -37.60 -15.39 49.14
CA THR A 8 -36.95 -16.59 49.70
C THR A 8 -35.42 -16.40 49.72
N ARG A 9 -34.71 -17.17 50.56
CA ARG A 9 -33.23 -17.19 50.56
C ARG A 9 -32.67 -17.63 49.20
N VAL A 10 -33.41 -18.49 48.49
CA VAL A 10 -33.05 -18.95 47.15
C VAL A 10 -33.11 -17.81 46.15
N ASP A 11 -34.15 -16.96 46.20
CA ASP A 11 -34.27 -15.79 45.30
C ASP A 11 -33.13 -14.79 45.52
N VAL A 12 -32.71 -14.58 46.77
CA VAL A 12 -31.57 -13.71 47.09
C VAL A 12 -30.25 -14.30 46.57
N ILE A 13 -30.01 -15.60 46.77
CA ILE A 13 -28.81 -16.26 46.25
C ILE A 13 -28.79 -16.21 44.72
N ALA A 14 -29.91 -16.53 44.06
CA ALA A 14 -30.04 -16.48 42.61
C ALA A 14 -29.79 -15.06 42.08
N ALA A 15 -30.36 -14.03 42.71
CA ALA A 15 -30.11 -12.64 42.34
C ALA A 15 -28.63 -12.25 42.50
N VAL A 16 -27.98 -12.64 43.60
CA VAL A 16 -26.55 -12.40 43.82
C VAL A 16 -25.70 -13.11 42.75
N VAL A 17 -26.02 -14.37 42.43
CA VAL A 17 -25.33 -15.12 41.37
C VAL A 17 -25.47 -14.42 40.02
N ILE A 18 -26.68 -13.97 39.65
CA ILE A 18 -26.90 -13.22 38.40
C ILE A 18 -26.06 -11.94 38.40
N VAL A 19 -26.06 -11.16 39.49
CA VAL A 19 -25.25 -9.94 39.58
C VAL A 19 -23.76 -10.25 39.40
N VAL A 20 -23.24 -11.29 40.05
CA VAL A 20 -21.85 -11.71 39.89
C VAL A 20 -21.54 -12.12 38.45
N VAL A 21 -22.42 -12.90 37.81
CA VAL A 21 -22.25 -13.31 36.41
C VAL A 21 -22.24 -12.10 35.47
N VAL A 22 -23.15 -11.14 35.67
CA VAL A 22 -23.19 -9.89 34.89
C VAL A 22 -21.91 -9.08 35.10
N LEU A 23 -21.44 -8.92 36.34
CA LEU A 23 -20.21 -8.18 36.63
C LEU A 23 -18.98 -8.86 36.03
N VAL A 24 -18.87 -10.18 36.12
CA VAL A 24 -17.79 -10.95 35.50
C VAL A 24 -17.85 -10.81 33.98
N GLY A 25 -19.03 -10.99 33.37
CA GLY A 25 -19.23 -10.83 31.93
C GLY A 25 -18.84 -9.43 31.44
N ALA A 26 -19.34 -8.38 32.10
CA ALA A 26 -19.00 -7.00 31.78
C ALA A 26 -17.50 -6.71 31.93
N SER A 27 -16.86 -7.25 32.98
CA SER A 27 -15.42 -7.10 33.20
C SER A 27 -14.62 -7.77 32.08
N VAL A 28 -14.97 -9.01 31.71
CA VAL A 28 -14.30 -9.74 30.63
C VAL A 28 -14.45 -9.01 29.30
N ILE A 29 -15.66 -8.51 28.98
CA ILE A 29 -15.90 -7.73 27.77
C ILE A 29 -15.03 -6.47 27.78
N TRP A 30 -15.00 -5.72 28.88
CA TRP A 30 -14.22 -4.50 28.98
C TRP A 30 -12.71 -4.75 28.83
N PHE A 31 -12.16 -5.74 29.54
CA PHE A 31 -10.74 -6.09 29.47
C PHE A 31 -10.29 -6.62 28.11
N ARG A 32 -11.20 -7.20 27.32
CA ARG A 32 -10.92 -7.71 25.97
C ARG A 32 -11.45 -6.82 24.85
N SER A 33 -11.99 -5.65 25.17
CA SER A 33 -12.57 -4.77 24.17
C SER A 33 -11.49 -4.02 23.39
N ASP A 34 -11.65 -3.97 22.06
CA ASP A 34 -10.80 -3.17 21.18
C ASP A 34 -10.81 -1.68 21.58
N ALA A 35 -11.92 -1.20 22.14
CA ALA A 35 -12.02 0.16 22.66
C ALA A 35 -11.02 0.45 23.79
N ARG A 36 -10.75 -0.53 24.67
CA ARG A 36 -9.75 -0.40 25.74
C ARG A 36 -8.33 -0.46 25.19
N GLY A 37 -8.11 -1.29 24.18
CA GLY A 37 -6.83 -1.47 23.51
C GLY A 37 -6.46 -0.35 22.53
N THR A 38 -7.26 0.71 22.42
CA THR A 38 -7.07 1.77 21.42
C THR A 38 -6.93 3.13 22.08
N THR A 39 -5.88 3.86 21.70
CA THR A 39 -5.72 5.28 22.00
C THR A 39 -5.87 6.07 20.70
N SER A 40 -6.81 7.01 20.67
CA SER A 40 -7.08 7.86 19.51
C SER A 40 -7.04 9.31 19.97
N VAL A 41 -6.00 10.02 19.53
CA VAL A 41 -5.80 11.46 19.74
C VAL A 41 -6.10 12.15 18.42
N VAL A 42 -7.18 12.91 18.39
CA VAL A 42 -7.61 13.69 17.21
C VAL A 42 -7.07 15.11 17.36
N ALA A 43 -6.68 15.72 16.24
CA ALA A 43 -6.22 17.11 16.23
C ALA A 43 -7.34 18.06 16.66
N ASP A 44 -7.02 19.02 17.54
CA ASP A 44 -7.95 20.08 17.93
C ASP A 44 -8.28 21.03 16.77
N VAL A 45 -7.32 21.22 15.86
CA VAL A 45 -7.44 22.02 14.65
C VAL A 45 -6.98 21.17 13.47
N PRO A 46 -7.81 20.99 12.43
CA PRO A 46 -7.43 20.25 11.24
C PRO A 46 -6.18 20.85 10.58
N LEU A 47 -5.24 19.99 10.19
CA LEU A 47 -4.12 20.40 9.35
C LEU A 47 -4.63 20.90 8.00
N THR A 48 -3.98 21.95 7.48
CA THR A 48 -4.30 22.49 6.17
C THR A 48 -3.25 22.03 5.18
N ALA A 49 -3.68 21.37 4.11
CA ALA A 49 -2.76 21.00 3.03
C ALA A 49 -2.11 22.25 2.43
N PRO A 50 -0.77 22.33 2.35
CA PRO A 50 -0.09 23.45 1.73
C PRO A 50 -0.40 23.49 0.22
N ALA A 51 -0.38 24.69 -0.34
CA ALA A 51 -0.55 24.86 -1.78
C ALA A 51 0.55 24.12 -2.55
N SER A 52 0.17 23.46 -3.66
CA SER A 52 1.11 22.77 -4.54
C SER A 52 2.23 23.70 -5.01
N ALA A 53 3.47 23.20 -5.01
CA ALA A 53 4.61 23.96 -5.53
C ALA A 53 4.41 24.36 -7.00
N LEU A 54 4.72 25.62 -7.31
CA LEU A 54 4.75 26.15 -8.68
C LEU A 54 6.11 25.97 -9.35
N SER A 55 7.15 25.70 -8.57
CA SER A 55 8.51 25.43 -9.02
C SER A 55 9.23 24.56 -8.01
N VAL A 56 10.20 23.77 -8.48
CA VAL A 56 11.11 23.05 -7.57
C VAL A 56 12.07 24.07 -6.92
N PRO A 57 12.27 24.04 -5.58
CA PRO A 57 13.24 24.87 -4.88
C PRO A 57 14.67 24.75 -5.44
N GLU A 58 15.52 25.74 -5.18
CA GLU A 58 16.93 25.72 -5.59
C GLU A 58 17.81 24.90 -4.64
N SER A 59 17.43 24.81 -3.37
CA SER A 59 18.13 24.10 -2.32
C SER A 59 17.15 23.46 -1.35
N PHE A 60 17.58 22.41 -0.67
CA PHE A 60 16.87 21.80 0.44
C PHE A 60 17.72 21.83 1.69
N SER A 61 17.06 22.04 2.83
CA SER A 61 17.64 21.83 4.16
C SER A 61 16.79 20.85 4.95
N GLU A 62 17.41 20.03 5.81
CA GLU A 62 16.66 19.19 6.74
C GLU A 62 15.92 20.08 7.74
N ILE A 63 14.60 19.91 7.79
CA ILE A 63 13.71 20.63 8.71
C ILE A 63 13.56 19.83 10.00
N TRP A 64 13.23 18.54 9.85
CA TRP A 64 13.01 17.61 10.95
C TRP A 64 13.20 16.16 10.48
N ARG A 65 13.30 15.26 11.46
CA ARG A 65 13.39 13.81 11.28
C ARG A 65 12.55 13.11 12.34
N ALA A 66 11.92 12.01 11.96
CA ALA A 66 11.12 11.17 12.84
C ALA A 66 11.33 9.68 12.55
N ASP A 67 11.15 8.84 13.57
CA ASP A 67 11.12 7.39 13.42
C ASP A 67 9.92 6.96 12.58
N ASP A 68 10.15 6.08 11.61
CA ASP A 68 9.13 5.53 10.72
C ASP A 68 9.53 4.13 10.26
N THR A 69 8.99 3.12 10.93
CA THR A 69 9.18 1.70 10.58
C THR A 69 8.19 1.22 9.52
N GLY A 70 7.50 2.13 8.84
CA GLY A 70 6.58 1.83 7.75
C GLY A 70 7.26 1.22 6.53
N THR A 71 6.48 0.98 5.48
CA THR A 71 6.96 0.55 4.16
C THR A 71 6.49 1.54 3.09
N GLY A 72 7.15 1.59 1.93
CA GLY A 72 6.80 2.50 0.85
C GLY A 72 7.39 3.92 0.95
N ALA A 73 6.72 4.92 0.37
CA ALA A 73 7.12 6.32 0.51
C ALA A 73 6.44 6.91 1.75
N PRO A 74 6.99 7.97 2.37
CA PRO A 74 6.28 8.65 3.46
C PRO A 74 4.88 9.04 3.00
N THR A 75 3.86 8.67 3.75
CA THR A 75 2.47 8.89 3.35
C THR A 75 2.08 10.34 3.62
N THR A 76 1.56 11.05 2.61
CA THR A 76 1.10 12.44 2.76
C THR A 76 -0.40 12.52 2.46
N VAL A 77 -1.22 12.83 3.47
CA VAL A 77 -2.69 12.82 3.38
C VAL A 77 -3.28 13.93 4.23
N GLY A 78 -4.34 14.60 3.75
CA GLY A 78 -5.06 15.63 4.51
C GLY A 78 -4.17 16.77 5.05
N GLY A 79 -3.01 17.02 4.43
CA GLY A 79 -2.04 18.00 4.91
C GLY A 79 -1.08 17.52 6.00
N ALA A 80 -1.15 16.26 6.42
CA ALA A 80 -0.20 15.63 7.32
C ALA A 80 0.86 14.80 6.57
N VAL A 81 1.98 14.57 7.25
CA VAL A 81 2.93 13.50 6.92
C VAL A 81 2.72 12.38 7.93
N VAL A 82 2.35 11.21 7.45
CA VAL A 82 2.02 10.07 8.28
C VAL A 82 3.24 9.18 8.42
N VAL A 83 3.65 8.99 9.68
CA VAL A 83 4.69 8.04 10.08
C VAL A 83 4.06 6.88 10.84
N SER A 84 4.71 5.72 10.76
CA SER A 84 4.19 4.49 11.34
C SER A 84 5.24 3.76 12.16
N THR A 85 4.89 3.36 13.39
CA THR A 85 5.83 2.72 14.32
C THR A 85 5.13 1.58 15.03
N GLY A 86 5.51 0.32 14.74
CA GLY A 86 5.11 -0.89 15.48
C GLY A 86 3.61 -1.18 15.58
N ASP A 87 2.87 -0.35 16.31
CA ASP A 87 1.45 -0.43 16.66
C ASP A 87 0.70 0.92 16.55
N ALA A 88 1.36 1.95 16.01
CA ALA A 88 0.85 3.31 15.94
C ALA A 88 1.01 3.94 14.55
N VAL A 89 0.05 4.81 14.23
CA VAL A 89 0.04 5.70 13.07
C VAL A 89 -0.08 7.13 13.58
N THR A 90 0.83 8.01 13.18
CA THR A 90 0.89 9.40 13.66
C THR A 90 0.95 10.36 12.49
N GLY A 91 0.06 11.35 12.47
CA GLY A 91 0.11 12.46 11.51
C GLY A 91 0.91 13.62 12.08
N LEU A 92 2.00 13.95 11.39
CA LEU A 92 2.90 15.05 11.73
C LEU A 92 2.55 16.29 10.90
N ASP A 93 2.70 17.46 11.52
CA ASP A 93 2.72 18.73 10.81
C ASP A 93 3.94 18.77 9.86
N PRO A 94 3.76 19.00 8.55
CA PRO A 94 4.85 18.92 7.58
C PRO A 94 5.95 19.97 7.79
N ALA A 95 5.62 21.13 8.38
CA ALA A 95 6.56 22.22 8.59
C ALA A 95 7.39 22.06 9.86
N THR A 96 6.88 21.35 10.87
CA THR A 96 7.54 21.27 12.19
C THR A 96 7.90 19.86 12.64
N GLY A 97 7.29 18.83 12.06
CA GLY A 97 7.43 17.45 12.51
C GLY A 97 6.71 17.15 13.82
N SER A 98 5.93 18.10 14.35
CA SER A 98 5.18 17.91 15.59
C SER A 98 3.96 17.02 15.35
N PRO A 99 3.63 16.08 16.25
CA PRO A 99 2.44 15.25 16.11
C PRO A 99 1.18 16.10 16.27
N SER A 100 0.30 16.05 15.26
CA SER A 100 -1.02 16.69 15.27
C SER A 100 -2.10 15.73 15.75
N TRP A 101 -2.01 14.47 15.33
CA TRP A 101 -2.91 13.39 15.72
C TRP A 101 -2.19 12.05 15.78
N SER A 102 -2.73 11.11 16.56
CA SER A 102 -2.19 9.76 16.64
C SER A 102 -3.26 8.70 16.88
N TYR A 103 -3.03 7.52 16.32
CA TYR A 103 -3.87 6.35 16.51
C TYR A 103 -3.00 5.14 16.85
N THR A 104 -3.16 4.61 18.05
CA THR A 104 -2.37 3.49 18.59
C THR A 104 -3.30 2.37 19.03
N ARG A 105 -2.92 1.13 18.72
CA ARG A 105 -3.64 -0.07 19.17
C ARG A 105 -2.73 -0.98 19.97
N ASP A 106 -3.29 -1.89 20.76
CA ASP A 106 -2.58 -2.93 21.51
C ASP A 106 -2.20 -4.14 20.64
N ARG A 107 -1.92 -3.90 19.36
CA ARG A 107 -1.66 -4.93 18.34
C ARG A 107 -0.84 -4.34 17.21
N ALA A 108 -0.02 -5.20 16.59
CA ALA A 108 0.91 -4.80 15.55
C ALA A 108 0.19 -4.16 14.35
N LEU A 109 0.73 -3.05 13.88
CA LEU A 109 0.42 -2.44 12.61
C LEU A 109 1.12 -3.24 11.51
N CYS A 110 0.33 -3.72 10.55
CA CYS A 110 0.83 -4.50 9.42
C CYS A 110 1.25 -3.62 8.25
N SER A 111 0.44 -2.62 7.91
CA SER A 111 0.66 -1.76 6.75
C SER A 111 -0.19 -0.49 6.85
N VAL A 112 0.25 0.56 6.16
CA VAL A 112 -0.46 1.84 6.01
C VAL A 112 -0.37 2.26 4.55
N VAL A 113 -1.46 2.80 4.00
CA VAL A 113 -1.47 3.46 2.69
C VAL A 113 -2.28 4.76 2.78
N GLY A 114 -1.84 5.78 2.04
CA GLY A 114 -2.66 6.97 1.82
C GLY A 114 -3.71 6.71 0.73
N ALA A 115 -4.98 6.93 1.04
CA ALA A 115 -6.09 6.84 0.09
C ALA A 115 -7.19 7.83 0.49
N TRP A 116 -7.84 8.46 -0.49
CA TRP A 116 -9.01 9.33 -0.25
C TRP A 116 -8.80 10.44 0.80
N ASP A 117 -7.61 11.06 0.81
CA ASP A 117 -7.17 12.03 1.82
C ASP A 117 -7.09 11.50 3.27
N ALA A 118 -7.15 10.18 3.44
CA ALA A 118 -7.06 9.47 4.71
C ALA A 118 -5.86 8.50 4.76
N ALA A 119 -5.41 8.19 5.97
CA ALA A 119 -4.49 7.09 6.23
C ALA A 119 -5.30 5.81 6.50
N VAL A 120 -5.19 4.83 5.61
CA VAL A 120 -5.81 3.51 5.78
C VAL A 120 -4.80 2.60 6.47
N ALA A 121 -5.04 2.33 7.76
CA ALA A 121 -4.16 1.56 8.62
C ALA A 121 -4.72 0.15 8.86
N VAL A 122 -3.87 -0.87 8.66
CA VAL A 122 -4.24 -2.28 8.85
C VAL A 122 -3.48 -2.89 10.00
N PHE A 123 -4.21 -3.43 10.97
CA PHE A 123 -3.67 -4.06 12.17
C PHE A 123 -3.90 -5.57 12.16
N ARG A 124 -3.03 -6.29 12.87
CA ARG A 124 -3.12 -7.73 13.06
C ARG A 124 -4.25 -8.10 14.03
N ASP A 125 -5.04 -9.12 13.69
CA ASP A 125 -5.90 -9.85 14.63
C ASP A 125 -5.72 -11.38 14.50
N GLY A 126 -6.62 -12.16 15.12
CA GLY A 126 -6.55 -13.62 15.10
C GLY A 126 -6.77 -14.26 13.72
N ARG A 127 -7.13 -13.48 12.69
CA ARG A 127 -7.35 -13.89 11.30
C ARG A 127 -6.33 -13.26 10.34
N GLY A 128 -5.19 -12.80 10.86
CA GLY A 128 -4.15 -12.14 10.08
C GLY A 128 -4.26 -10.62 10.10
N CYS A 129 -3.71 -9.95 9.09
CA CYS A 129 -3.70 -8.50 8.97
C CYS A 129 -5.02 -7.98 8.38
N GLY A 130 -6.13 -8.09 9.12
CA GLY A 130 -7.47 -7.80 8.60
C GLY A 130 -8.23 -6.69 9.30
N GLN A 131 -7.67 -6.04 10.34
CA GLN A 131 -8.34 -4.96 11.07
C GLN A 131 -8.02 -3.60 10.46
N VAL A 132 -8.94 -3.08 9.65
CA VAL A 132 -8.72 -1.85 8.88
C VAL A 132 -9.40 -0.68 9.57
N THR A 133 -8.70 0.44 9.66
CA THR A 133 -9.24 1.72 10.10
C THR A 133 -8.79 2.81 9.16
N GLU A 134 -9.75 3.57 8.64
CA GLU A 134 -9.50 4.79 7.89
C GLU A 134 -9.47 5.99 8.84
N LEU A 135 -8.39 6.77 8.76
CA LEU A 135 -8.12 7.92 9.61
C LEU A 135 -8.04 9.16 8.72
N ASP A 136 -8.94 10.13 8.91
CA ASP A 136 -8.89 11.41 8.20
C ASP A 136 -7.49 12.02 8.30
N GLY A 137 -6.88 12.37 7.17
CA GLY A 137 -5.48 12.80 7.15
C GLY A 137 -5.23 14.12 7.89
N SER A 138 -6.25 14.99 7.97
CA SER A 138 -6.11 16.31 8.58
C SER A 138 -6.27 16.32 10.10
N THR A 139 -7.05 15.38 10.65
CA THR A 139 -7.44 15.33 12.06
C THR A 139 -7.10 14.02 12.76
N GLY A 140 -6.90 12.92 12.03
CA GLY A 140 -6.78 11.58 12.59
C GLY A 140 -8.09 11.01 13.14
N ALA A 141 -9.23 11.66 12.86
CA ALA A 141 -10.54 11.12 13.22
C ALA A 141 -10.80 9.83 12.44
N ARG A 142 -11.40 8.85 13.11
CA ARG A 142 -11.81 7.59 12.45
C ARG A 142 -13.02 7.85 11.56
N GLU A 143 -12.93 7.42 10.31
CA GLU A 143 -14.03 7.50 9.34
C GLU A 143 -14.71 6.13 9.22
N ASP A 144 -14.20 5.26 8.35
CA ASP A 144 -14.71 3.92 8.14
C ASP A 144 -13.81 2.86 8.79
N GLN A 145 -14.43 1.72 9.12
CA GLN A 145 -13.75 0.56 9.69
C GLN A 145 -14.31 -0.72 9.10
N ARG A 146 -13.42 -1.70 8.92
CA ARG A 146 -13.83 -3.06 8.55
C ARG A 146 -12.96 -4.09 9.23
N THR A 147 -13.42 -5.33 9.18
CA THR A 147 -12.54 -6.45 9.47
C THR A 147 -12.77 -7.61 8.50
N ASN A 148 -11.68 -8.21 8.03
CA ASN A 148 -11.70 -9.38 7.16
C ASN A 148 -10.74 -10.48 7.62
N ASP A 149 -10.90 -11.64 6.99
CA ASP A 149 -9.81 -12.62 6.89
C ASP A 149 -8.74 -12.08 5.95
N ALA A 150 -7.46 -12.26 6.32
CA ALA A 150 -6.33 -11.76 5.56
C ALA A 150 -5.12 -12.69 5.76
N ASP A 151 -4.12 -12.54 4.90
CA ASP A 151 -2.80 -13.11 5.19
C ASP A 151 -2.06 -12.25 6.22
N ASP A 152 -0.89 -12.72 6.63
CA ASP A 152 0.07 -11.98 7.41
C ASP A 152 1.48 -12.41 6.99
N PRO A 153 2.28 -11.52 6.37
CA PRO A 153 2.01 -10.09 6.16
C PRO A 153 1.09 -9.80 4.96
N VAL A 154 0.66 -8.53 4.84
CA VAL A 154 -0.03 -7.97 3.67
C VAL A 154 0.69 -6.73 3.16
N ARG A 155 0.49 -6.40 1.87
CA ARG A 155 0.86 -5.11 1.28
C ARG A 155 -0.39 -4.36 0.85
N LEU A 156 -0.37 -3.04 1.03
CA LEU A 156 -1.42 -2.15 0.58
C LEU A 156 -0.94 -1.35 -0.64
N SER A 157 -1.85 -1.09 -1.56
CA SER A 157 -1.63 -0.16 -2.66
C SER A 157 -2.93 0.56 -2.99
N PHE A 158 -2.83 1.79 -3.48
CA PHE A 158 -3.97 2.59 -3.88
C PHE A 158 -3.83 2.98 -5.35
N ASP A 159 -4.85 2.70 -6.14
CA ASP A 159 -4.85 2.97 -7.59
C ASP A 159 -5.54 4.30 -7.98
N GLY A 160 -6.02 5.06 -6.98
CA GLY A 160 -6.85 6.25 -7.16
C GLY A 160 -8.35 6.00 -7.00
N THR A 161 -8.78 4.73 -7.04
CA THR A 161 -10.18 4.29 -6.91
C THR A 161 -10.33 3.27 -5.78
N TYR A 162 -9.49 2.26 -5.76
CA TYR A 162 -9.53 1.14 -4.82
C TYR A 162 -8.23 1.02 -4.04
N VAL A 163 -8.36 0.69 -2.76
CA VAL A 163 -7.25 0.13 -1.98
C VAL A 163 -7.23 -1.37 -2.23
N THR A 164 -6.06 -1.90 -2.58
CA THR A 164 -5.80 -3.33 -2.74
C THR A 164 -4.99 -3.83 -1.55
N GLU A 165 -5.52 -4.79 -0.82
CA GLU A 165 -4.82 -5.58 0.17
C GLU A 165 -4.36 -6.89 -0.46
N LEU A 166 -3.05 -7.04 -0.63
CA LEU A 166 -2.41 -8.23 -1.20
C LEU A 166 -1.69 -9.02 -0.12
N GLY A 167 -2.18 -10.23 0.13
CA GLY A 167 -1.52 -11.28 0.88
C GLY A 167 -0.88 -12.34 -0.01
N ALA A 168 -0.20 -13.33 0.60
CA ALA A 168 0.45 -14.42 -0.13
C ALA A 168 -0.52 -15.40 -0.79
N THR A 169 -1.75 -15.53 -0.31
CA THR A 169 -2.77 -16.48 -0.79
C THR A 169 -4.14 -15.84 -0.97
N ARG A 170 -4.34 -14.62 -0.47
CA ARG A 170 -5.60 -13.89 -0.47
C ARG A 170 -5.40 -12.44 -0.85
N LEU A 171 -6.34 -11.89 -1.60
CA LEU A 171 -6.39 -10.48 -1.95
C LEU A 171 -7.81 -9.94 -1.80
N GLU A 172 -7.93 -8.71 -1.33
CA GLU A 172 -9.17 -7.96 -1.32
C GLU A 172 -9.00 -6.56 -1.92
N LEU A 173 -10.06 -6.05 -2.57
CA LEU A 173 -10.17 -4.64 -2.96
C LEU A 173 -11.28 -3.96 -2.18
N TRP A 174 -11.05 -2.72 -1.81
CA TRP A 174 -12.01 -1.87 -1.10
C TRP A 174 -12.16 -0.54 -1.82
N ARG A 175 -13.39 -0.02 -1.83
CA ARG A 175 -13.67 1.38 -2.22
C ARG A 175 -13.58 2.30 -0.99
N SER A 176 -13.84 3.59 -1.18
CA SER A 176 -13.65 4.66 -0.19
C SER A 176 -14.55 4.62 1.05
N ASP A 177 -15.44 3.65 1.19
CA ASP A 177 -16.22 3.41 2.41
C ASP A 177 -15.84 2.06 3.06
N LEU A 178 -14.65 1.58 2.71
CA LEU A 178 -14.07 0.27 3.02
C LEU A 178 -14.95 -0.95 2.64
N VAL A 179 -16.01 -0.77 1.85
CA VAL A 179 -16.80 -1.89 1.35
C VAL A 179 -15.97 -2.71 0.37
N ARG A 180 -15.94 -4.03 0.60
CA ARG A 180 -15.27 -4.98 -0.29
C ARG A 180 -15.89 -4.96 -1.68
N THR A 181 -15.09 -4.70 -2.70
CA THR A 181 -15.49 -4.81 -4.11
C THR A 181 -15.06 -6.12 -4.73
N LEU A 182 -13.97 -6.71 -4.25
CA LEU A 182 -13.48 -8.02 -4.69
C LEU A 182 -12.84 -8.80 -3.54
N GLU A 183 -13.09 -10.10 -3.52
CA GLU A 183 -12.39 -11.13 -2.75
C GLU A 183 -11.78 -12.13 -3.74
N TYR A 184 -10.47 -12.39 -3.65
CA TYR A 184 -9.76 -13.33 -4.53
C TYR A 184 -8.80 -14.24 -3.76
N GLY A 185 -8.72 -15.51 -4.16
CA GLY A 185 -7.77 -16.49 -3.61
C GLY A 185 -8.37 -17.36 -2.51
N ARG A 186 -7.65 -17.53 -1.40
CA ARG A 186 -8.09 -18.35 -0.25
C ARG A 186 -9.40 -17.84 0.34
N VAL A 187 -10.35 -18.75 0.57
CA VAL A 187 -11.61 -18.52 1.30
C VAL A 187 -11.85 -19.70 2.26
N ASP A 188 -11.72 -19.46 3.56
CA ASP A 188 -11.77 -20.52 4.57
C ASP A 188 -13.17 -21.11 4.78
N ALA A 189 -14.20 -20.28 4.68
CA ALA A 189 -15.60 -20.67 4.86
C ALA A 189 -16.46 -20.17 3.69
N PRO A 190 -16.40 -20.82 2.51
CA PRO A 190 -17.13 -20.36 1.35
C PRO A 190 -18.64 -20.48 1.55
N VAL A 191 -19.36 -19.38 1.34
CA VAL A 191 -20.84 -19.36 1.35
C VAL A 191 -21.38 -20.18 0.18
N ASN A 192 -20.83 -19.95 -1.01
CA ASN A 192 -21.16 -20.68 -2.22
C ASN A 192 -19.96 -21.54 -2.64
N PRO A 193 -20.13 -22.85 -2.87
CA PRO A 193 -19.04 -23.68 -3.35
C PRO A 193 -18.62 -23.25 -4.75
N ARG A 194 -17.31 -23.27 -5.02
CA ARG A 194 -16.72 -22.92 -6.33
C ARG A 194 -17.00 -21.49 -6.80
N SER A 195 -17.11 -20.53 -5.88
CA SER A 195 -17.24 -19.10 -6.19
C SER A 195 -15.94 -18.48 -6.69
N GLN A 196 -14.80 -18.96 -6.16
CA GLN A 196 -13.46 -18.51 -6.52
C GLN A 196 -12.93 -19.31 -7.72
N PRO A 197 -12.32 -18.66 -8.73
CA PRO A 197 -11.75 -19.37 -9.88
C PRO A 197 -10.49 -20.14 -9.48
N ARG A 198 -9.73 -19.65 -8.48
CA ARG A 198 -8.48 -20.24 -8.00
C ARG A 198 -8.32 -19.95 -6.51
N THR A 199 -8.17 -20.98 -5.70
CA THR A 199 -8.03 -20.87 -4.24
C THR A 199 -6.71 -21.41 -3.70
N GLY A 200 -5.93 -22.08 -4.55
CA GLY A 200 -4.68 -22.75 -4.17
C GLY A 200 -3.41 -22.13 -4.75
N CYS A 201 -3.49 -20.94 -5.34
CA CYS A 201 -2.34 -20.26 -5.92
C CYS A 201 -1.71 -19.28 -4.92
N ASP A 202 -0.39 -19.14 -4.97
CA ASP A 202 0.31 -18.06 -4.28
C ASP A 202 0.22 -16.77 -5.12
N LEU A 203 -0.19 -15.66 -4.51
CA LEU A 203 -0.28 -14.36 -5.14
C LEU A 203 1.09 -13.66 -5.04
N VAL A 204 1.76 -13.49 -6.17
CA VAL A 204 3.14 -12.96 -6.23
C VAL A 204 3.14 -11.43 -6.27
N SER A 205 2.28 -10.87 -7.13
CA SER A 205 2.19 -9.44 -7.36
C SER A 205 0.82 -9.08 -7.90
N SER A 206 0.36 -7.88 -7.57
CA SER A 206 -0.82 -7.31 -8.20
C SER A 206 -0.60 -5.84 -8.51
N ALA A 207 -1.36 -5.35 -9.49
CA ALA A 207 -1.61 -3.93 -9.65
C ALA A 207 -3.04 -3.75 -10.14
N SER A 208 -3.66 -2.67 -9.70
CA SER A 208 -5.04 -2.33 -10.03
C SER A 208 -5.13 -0.97 -10.71
N ALA A 209 -6.25 -0.79 -11.39
CA ALA A 209 -6.80 0.46 -11.88
C ALA A 209 -8.32 0.35 -11.80
N SER A 210 -9.03 1.46 -12.03
CA SER A 210 -10.49 1.51 -11.95
C SER A 210 -11.24 0.43 -12.78
N THR A 211 -10.64 -0.03 -13.89
CA THR A 211 -11.26 -0.98 -14.83
C THR A 211 -10.64 -2.37 -14.84
N ARG A 212 -9.46 -2.56 -14.27
CA ARG A 212 -8.70 -3.81 -14.37
C ARG A 212 -7.89 -4.07 -13.11
N LEU A 213 -7.93 -5.30 -12.64
CA LEU A 213 -6.99 -5.85 -11.68
C LEU A 213 -6.16 -6.90 -12.40
N ALA A 214 -4.83 -6.76 -12.33
CA ALA A 214 -3.90 -7.79 -12.75
C ALA A 214 -3.32 -8.49 -11.52
N VAL A 215 -3.33 -9.82 -11.53
CA VAL A 215 -2.70 -10.65 -10.51
C VAL A 215 -1.72 -11.59 -11.19
N LEU A 216 -0.47 -11.55 -10.76
CA LEU A 216 0.56 -12.52 -11.10
C LEU A 216 0.58 -13.56 -10.00
N GLU A 217 0.33 -14.82 -10.34
CA GLU A 217 0.11 -15.90 -9.39
C GLU A 217 0.91 -17.16 -9.77
N ARG A 218 1.33 -17.91 -8.75
CA ARG A 218 1.94 -19.23 -8.88
C ARG A 218 0.91 -20.27 -8.52
N CYS A 219 0.48 -21.06 -9.50
CA CYS A 219 -0.56 -22.06 -9.30
C CYS A 219 0.02 -23.49 -9.28
N PRO A 220 -0.49 -24.39 -8.41
CA PRO A 220 -0.04 -25.78 -8.36
C PRO A 220 -0.24 -26.50 -9.70
N GLY A 221 0.79 -27.21 -10.16
CA GLY A 221 0.75 -27.99 -11.40
C GLY A 221 0.99 -27.18 -12.68
N GLU A 222 1.27 -25.89 -12.58
CA GLU A 222 1.63 -25.04 -13.73
C GLU A 222 3.16 -24.88 -13.82
N GLU A 223 3.71 -24.93 -15.04
CA GLU A 223 5.16 -24.87 -15.28
C GLU A 223 5.73 -23.45 -15.17
N GLY A 224 4.87 -22.42 -15.24
CA GLY A 224 5.25 -21.01 -15.17
C GLY A 224 4.29 -20.20 -14.33
N LEU A 225 4.60 -18.92 -14.16
CA LEU A 225 3.68 -17.97 -13.53
C LEU A 225 2.44 -17.74 -14.39
N ARG A 226 1.33 -17.39 -13.76
CA ARG A 226 0.08 -17.05 -14.43
C ARG A 226 -0.24 -15.57 -14.24
N LEU A 227 -0.60 -14.92 -15.33
CA LEU A 227 -1.18 -13.58 -15.31
C LEU A 227 -2.68 -13.69 -15.47
N THR A 228 -3.44 -13.16 -14.52
CA THR A 228 -4.91 -13.10 -14.58
C THR A 228 -5.38 -11.66 -14.54
N SER A 229 -6.26 -11.30 -15.47
CA SER A 229 -6.94 -10.00 -15.52
C SER A 229 -8.40 -10.15 -15.07
N MET A 230 -8.85 -9.30 -14.16
CA MET A 230 -10.17 -9.36 -13.55
C MET A 230 -10.84 -7.99 -13.46
N ASN A 231 -12.17 -8.01 -13.29
CA ASN A 231 -12.93 -6.84 -12.87
C ASN A 231 -12.61 -6.50 -11.39
N PRO A 232 -12.18 -5.28 -11.07
CA PRO A 232 -11.98 -4.83 -9.68
C PRO A 232 -13.26 -4.77 -8.83
N ALA A 233 -14.42 -4.72 -9.49
CA ALA A 233 -15.74 -4.62 -8.86
C ALA A 233 -16.77 -5.46 -9.66
N PRO A 234 -16.69 -6.81 -9.60
CA PRO A 234 -17.71 -7.68 -10.16
C PRO A 234 -19.08 -7.43 -9.51
N LYS A 235 -20.14 -7.95 -10.13
CA LYS A 235 -21.51 -7.80 -9.60
C LYS A 235 -21.67 -8.46 -8.22
N ASP A 236 -20.94 -9.55 -7.98
CA ASP A 236 -20.85 -10.23 -6.69
C ASP A 236 -19.38 -10.22 -6.26
N ASN A 237 -19.07 -9.54 -5.16
CA ASN A 237 -17.69 -9.36 -4.69
C ASN A 237 -17.02 -10.67 -4.21
N THR A 238 -17.77 -11.77 -4.10
CA THR A 238 -17.26 -13.12 -3.76
C THR A 238 -17.09 -14.03 -4.98
N VAL A 239 -17.49 -13.56 -6.16
CA VAL A 239 -17.40 -14.27 -7.43
C VAL A 239 -16.61 -13.40 -8.42
N PRO A 240 -15.27 -13.57 -8.50
CA PRO A 240 -14.43 -12.79 -9.41
C PRO A 240 -14.86 -12.92 -10.87
N ASP A 241 -15.07 -11.79 -11.55
CA ASP A 241 -15.28 -11.74 -13.00
C ASP A 241 -13.91 -11.68 -13.71
N VAL A 242 -13.45 -12.82 -14.23
CA VAL A 242 -12.17 -12.93 -14.95
C VAL A 242 -12.35 -12.51 -16.42
N TYR A 243 -11.58 -11.52 -16.86
CA TYR A 243 -11.54 -11.10 -18.27
C TYR A 243 -10.65 -12.00 -19.13
N GLY A 244 -9.61 -12.56 -18.53
CA GLY A 244 -8.73 -13.52 -19.19
C GLY A 244 -7.54 -13.91 -18.31
N SER A 245 -6.86 -14.98 -18.70
CA SER A 245 -5.73 -15.52 -17.94
C SER A 245 -4.80 -16.33 -18.81
N THR A 246 -3.50 -16.11 -18.65
CA THR A 246 -2.44 -16.71 -19.48
C THR A 246 -1.33 -17.25 -18.59
N ILE A 247 -0.81 -18.44 -18.94
CA ILE A 247 0.42 -18.98 -18.34
C ILE A 247 1.61 -18.41 -19.10
N LEU A 248 2.54 -17.83 -18.36
CA LEU A 248 3.82 -17.30 -18.82
C LEU A 248 4.84 -18.44 -18.82
N ALA A 249 4.73 -19.35 -19.78
CA ALA A 249 5.54 -20.58 -19.84
C ALA A 249 7.05 -20.33 -20.03
N ASP A 250 7.42 -19.13 -20.47
CA ASP A 250 8.79 -18.65 -20.62
C ASP A 250 9.37 -18.05 -19.33
N VAL A 251 8.61 -18.07 -18.22
CA VAL A 251 9.05 -17.59 -16.91
C VAL A 251 8.81 -18.70 -15.88
N PRO A 252 9.89 -19.25 -15.26
CA PRO A 252 9.77 -20.26 -14.23
C PRO A 252 8.82 -19.85 -13.12
N ALA A 253 8.07 -20.80 -12.59
CA ALA A 253 7.12 -20.54 -11.51
C ALA A 253 7.80 -19.91 -10.27
N ASP A 254 9.08 -20.17 -10.01
CA ASP A 254 9.86 -19.67 -8.88
C ASP A 254 10.62 -18.36 -9.16
N ALA A 255 10.34 -17.67 -10.27
CA ALA A 255 11.00 -16.42 -10.64
C ALA A 255 10.77 -15.28 -9.62
N ALA A 256 11.74 -15.05 -8.73
CA ALA A 256 11.61 -14.18 -7.55
C ALA A 256 11.42 -12.68 -7.84
N ALA A 257 11.68 -12.23 -9.07
CA ALA A 257 11.57 -10.82 -9.46
C ALA A 257 10.41 -10.52 -10.42
N ALA A 258 9.69 -11.53 -10.90
CA ALA A 258 8.57 -11.32 -11.81
C ALA A 258 7.43 -10.60 -11.09
N ARG A 259 6.88 -9.54 -11.70
CA ARG A 259 5.81 -8.75 -11.08
C ARG A 259 5.01 -7.92 -12.06
N VAL A 260 3.79 -7.59 -11.67
CA VAL A 260 2.99 -6.56 -12.34
C VAL A 260 3.58 -5.20 -11.94
N LEU A 261 3.98 -4.40 -12.93
CA LEU A 261 4.48 -3.04 -12.70
C LEU A 261 3.31 -2.05 -12.64
N ALA A 262 2.41 -2.14 -13.60
CA ALA A 262 1.32 -1.18 -13.71
C ALA A 262 0.15 -1.76 -14.49
N VAL A 263 -1.05 -1.31 -14.11
CA VAL A 263 -2.24 -1.36 -14.94
C VAL A 263 -2.58 0.08 -15.35
N VAL A 264 -2.80 0.31 -16.65
CA VAL A 264 -3.27 1.60 -17.18
C VAL A 264 -4.40 1.36 -18.17
N GLY A 265 -5.61 1.81 -17.82
CA GLY A 265 -6.79 1.52 -18.61
C GLY A 265 -7.02 0.01 -18.69
N ASP A 266 -6.83 -0.56 -19.88
CA ASP A 266 -6.88 -2.00 -20.12
C ASP A 266 -5.51 -2.65 -20.34
N ARG A 267 -4.40 -1.91 -20.26
CA ARG A 267 -3.05 -2.43 -20.47
C ARG A 267 -2.41 -2.89 -19.17
N LEU A 268 -1.75 -4.03 -19.21
CA LEU A 268 -1.02 -4.62 -18.08
C LEU A 268 0.46 -4.69 -18.45
N ALA A 269 1.33 -4.03 -17.69
CA ALA A 269 2.78 -4.18 -17.82
C ALA A 269 3.29 -5.13 -16.75
N VAL A 270 4.03 -6.15 -17.18
CA VAL A 270 4.63 -7.15 -16.31
C VAL A 270 6.12 -7.18 -16.57
N TYR A 271 6.91 -7.02 -15.51
CA TYR A 271 8.34 -7.29 -15.59
C TYR A 271 8.56 -8.79 -15.49
N LEU A 272 9.29 -9.32 -16.47
CA LEU A 272 9.67 -10.72 -16.58
C LEU A 272 11.20 -10.79 -16.47
N PRO A 273 11.74 -11.46 -15.42
CA PRO A 273 13.18 -11.62 -15.25
C PRO A 273 13.78 -12.52 -16.34
N PRO A 274 15.11 -12.48 -16.53
CA PRO A 274 15.77 -13.32 -17.51
C PRO A 274 15.56 -14.81 -17.18
N ALA A 275 15.24 -15.61 -18.20
CA ALA A 275 14.94 -17.02 -18.04
C ALA A 275 15.37 -17.82 -19.28
N GLY A 276 16.21 -18.83 -19.10
CA GLY A 276 16.73 -19.61 -20.22
C GLY A 276 17.51 -18.73 -21.22
N SER A 277 17.01 -18.63 -22.45
CA SER A 277 17.56 -17.76 -23.49
C SER A 277 16.92 -16.37 -23.53
N GLU A 278 15.86 -16.12 -22.76
CA GLU A 278 15.16 -14.82 -22.73
C GLU A 278 15.89 -13.83 -21.83
N VAL A 279 16.01 -12.60 -22.29
CA VAL A 279 16.54 -11.47 -21.50
C VAL A 279 15.45 -10.89 -20.59
N ALA A 280 15.88 -10.11 -19.60
CA ALA A 280 14.99 -9.29 -18.78
C ALA A 280 14.14 -8.38 -19.68
N ARG A 281 12.82 -8.34 -19.47
CA ARG A 281 11.91 -7.56 -20.32
C ARG A 281 10.70 -7.06 -19.55
N VAL A 282 10.13 -5.95 -20.01
CA VAL A 282 8.76 -5.57 -19.67
C VAL A 282 7.86 -6.05 -20.80
N ALA A 283 6.94 -6.94 -20.47
CA ALA A 283 5.92 -7.45 -21.38
C ALA A 283 4.60 -6.72 -21.15
N LEU A 284 3.98 -6.30 -22.25
CA LEU A 284 2.68 -5.66 -22.30
C LEU A 284 1.61 -6.68 -22.67
N PHE A 285 0.53 -6.67 -21.91
CA PHE A 285 -0.66 -7.46 -22.16
C PHE A 285 -1.89 -6.55 -22.32
N ASP A 286 -2.89 -7.05 -23.03
CA ASP A 286 -4.20 -6.42 -23.11
C ASP A 286 -5.07 -6.72 -21.87
N GLY A 287 -6.29 -6.19 -21.87
CA GLY A 287 -7.21 -6.30 -20.74
C GLY A 287 -7.73 -7.71 -20.47
N SER A 288 -7.43 -8.67 -21.34
CA SER A 288 -7.73 -10.09 -21.21
C SER A 288 -6.48 -10.94 -21.00
N ALA A 289 -5.36 -10.31 -20.62
CA ALA A 289 -4.07 -10.96 -20.40
C ALA A 289 -3.50 -11.66 -21.65
N ASN A 290 -3.84 -11.19 -22.85
CA ASN A 290 -3.17 -11.63 -24.08
C ASN A 290 -1.90 -10.81 -24.30
N PHE A 291 -0.83 -11.48 -24.72
CA PHE A 291 0.43 -10.82 -25.05
C PHE A 291 0.27 -9.83 -26.21
N VAL A 292 0.89 -8.66 -26.09
CA VAL A 292 0.86 -7.60 -27.11
C VAL A 292 2.27 -7.34 -27.64
N SER A 293 3.20 -7.05 -26.74
CA SER A 293 4.59 -6.72 -27.07
C SER A 293 5.49 -6.92 -25.85
N ALA A 294 6.80 -6.98 -26.06
CA ALA A 294 7.76 -6.89 -24.97
C ALA A 294 8.96 -6.05 -25.39
N GLN A 295 9.56 -5.39 -24.42
CA GLN A 295 10.78 -4.60 -24.61
C GLN A 295 11.83 -5.05 -23.59
N ALA A 296 13.05 -5.31 -24.08
CA ALA A 296 14.16 -5.64 -23.21
C ALA A 296 14.45 -4.50 -22.23
N VAL A 297 14.62 -4.83 -20.95
CA VAL A 297 15.07 -3.89 -19.93
C VAL A 297 16.59 -3.95 -19.93
N THR A 298 17.23 -2.82 -20.18
CA THR A 298 18.69 -2.72 -20.25
C THR A 298 19.35 -2.58 -18.88
N ALA A 299 18.56 -2.22 -17.86
CA ALA A 299 19.01 -2.09 -16.48
C ALA A 299 18.91 -3.44 -15.75
N ASP A 300 19.89 -3.74 -14.89
CA ASP A 300 19.79 -4.86 -13.98
C ASP A 300 18.68 -4.59 -12.95
N VAL A 301 17.88 -5.61 -12.67
CA VAL A 301 16.77 -5.52 -11.71
C VAL A 301 17.12 -6.29 -10.45
N THR A 302 17.39 -5.55 -9.39
CA THR A 302 17.84 -6.04 -8.09
C THR A 302 16.88 -5.67 -6.98
N THR A 303 15.59 -5.42 -7.26
CA THR A 303 14.58 -5.07 -6.22
C THR A 303 13.80 -6.29 -5.69
N PRO A 304 14.26 -6.97 -4.62
CA PRO A 304 13.44 -7.97 -3.94
C PRO A 304 13.11 -7.66 -2.46
N SER A 305 13.50 -6.53 -1.88
CA SER A 305 13.04 -6.20 -0.51
C SER A 305 11.58 -5.73 -0.53
N ALA A 306 10.77 -6.22 0.41
CA ALA A 306 9.36 -5.82 0.53
C ALA A 306 9.21 -4.30 0.68
N ASP A 307 10.15 -3.66 1.40
CA ASP A 307 10.15 -2.21 1.63
C ASP A 307 10.37 -1.39 0.36
N ALA A 308 11.22 -1.88 -0.55
CA ALA A 308 11.49 -1.22 -1.82
C ALA A 308 10.32 -1.39 -2.80
N LEU A 309 9.71 -2.58 -2.83
CA LEU A 309 8.56 -2.89 -3.69
C LEU A 309 7.32 -2.04 -3.41
N ALA A 310 7.23 -1.43 -2.22
CA ALA A 310 6.11 -0.58 -1.83
C ALA A 310 6.20 0.87 -2.37
N SER A 311 7.35 1.27 -2.93
CA SER A 311 7.59 2.66 -3.40
C SER A 311 8.52 2.77 -4.59
N ASP A 312 8.78 1.67 -5.28
CA ASP A 312 9.63 1.67 -6.45
C ASP A 312 8.86 2.02 -7.73
N ILE A 313 7.58 2.33 -7.66
CA ILE A 313 6.79 2.78 -8.81
C ILE A 313 6.06 4.09 -8.47
N VAL A 314 6.21 5.08 -9.34
CA VAL A 314 5.51 6.36 -9.26
C VAL A 314 4.86 6.69 -10.58
N ARG A 315 3.63 7.21 -10.53
CA ARG A 315 2.86 7.64 -11.71
C ARG A 315 2.84 9.16 -11.75
N THR A 316 3.20 9.74 -12.89
CA THR A 316 3.31 11.18 -13.09
C THR A 316 2.84 11.59 -14.47
N GLY A 317 1.70 12.29 -14.55
CA GLY A 317 1.20 12.84 -15.81
C GLY A 317 1.03 11.79 -16.91
N SER A 318 2.00 11.72 -17.82
CA SER A 318 2.04 10.77 -18.94
C SER A 318 3.07 9.65 -18.78
N VAL A 319 3.70 9.51 -17.61
CA VAL A 319 4.84 8.61 -17.37
C VAL A 319 4.68 7.78 -16.10
N VAL A 320 5.10 6.52 -16.18
CA VAL A 320 5.30 5.62 -15.03
C VAL A 320 6.80 5.49 -14.80
N SER A 321 7.27 5.95 -13.66
CA SER A 321 8.65 5.80 -13.19
C SER A 321 8.77 4.52 -12.38
N TRP A 322 9.75 3.68 -12.69
CA TRP A 322 10.01 2.44 -11.99
C TRP A 322 11.50 2.34 -11.59
N TRP A 323 11.78 2.13 -10.32
CA TRP A 323 13.13 1.90 -9.82
C TRP A 323 13.47 0.41 -9.76
N THR A 324 14.52 0.03 -10.48
CA THR A 324 14.97 -1.36 -10.63
C THR A 324 15.88 -1.84 -9.50
N GLY A 325 16.12 -0.99 -8.49
CA GLY A 325 17.07 -1.26 -7.40
C GLY A 325 18.42 -0.54 -7.59
N ALA A 326 18.69 -0.04 -8.79
CA ALA A 326 19.89 0.75 -9.10
C ALA A 326 19.59 1.89 -10.09
N ASP A 327 18.65 1.69 -11.01
CA ASP A 327 18.31 2.66 -12.05
C ASP A 327 16.82 2.99 -11.99
N THR A 328 16.45 4.18 -12.45
CA THR A 328 15.04 4.59 -12.60
C THR A 328 14.70 4.58 -14.09
N VAL A 329 13.69 3.81 -14.45
CA VAL A 329 13.22 3.62 -15.82
C VAL A 329 11.87 4.29 -16.00
N GLY A 330 11.74 5.13 -17.03
CA GLY A 330 10.49 5.78 -17.37
C GLY A 330 9.75 5.07 -18.50
N PHE A 331 8.45 4.86 -18.30
CA PHE A 331 7.55 4.26 -19.28
C PHE A 331 6.46 5.26 -19.67
N THR A 332 6.06 5.25 -20.94
CA THR A 332 4.85 5.95 -21.39
C THR A 332 3.63 5.39 -20.66
N GLN A 333 2.79 6.22 -20.04
CA GLN A 333 1.63 5.74 -19.31
C GLN A 333 0.59 5.07 -20.22
N SER A 334 0.36 5.58 -21.43
CA SER A 334 -0.71 5.07 -22.31
C SER A 334 -0.47 3.67 -22.88
N ASP A 335 0.79 3.30 -23.11
CA ASP A 335 1.15 2.01 -23.72
C ASP A 335 2.27 1.26 -22.98
N LEU A 336 2.80 1.83 -21.90
CA LEU A 336 3.85 1.27 -21.06
C LEU A 336 5.13 0.90 -21.83
N SER A 337 5.39 1.58 -22.96
CA SER A 337 6.67 1.53 -23.68
C SER A 337 7.77 2.25 -22.90
N GLN A 338 8.98 1.68 -22.85
CA GLN A 338 10.11 2.32 -22.18
C GLN A 338 10.57 3.55 -22.99
N ARG A 339 10.71 4.68 -22.31
CA ARG A 339 11.16 5.96 -22.89
C ARG A 339 12.62 6.26 -22.59
N TRP A 340 13.02 6.11 -21.33
CA TRP A 340 14.32 6.54 -20.84
C TRP A 340 14.77 5.72 -19.64
N VAL A 341 16.06 5.78 -19.36
CA VAL A 341 16.70 5.19 -18.17
C VAL A 341 17.61 6.25 -17.55
N LEU A 342 17.44 6.49 -16.26
CA LEU A 342 18.34 7.30 -15.45
C LEU A 342 19.15 6.36 -14.54
N ALA A 343 20.45 6.28 -14.80
CA ALA A 343 21.32 5.34 -14.10
C ALA A 343 21.78 5.86 -12.74
N GLY A 344 22.06 4.95 -11.79
CA GLY A 344 22.70 5.28 -10.51
C GLY A 344 21.79 6.09 -9.57
N THR A 345 20.57 5.63 -9.41
CA THR A 345 19.49 6.24 -8.62
C THR A 345 19.19 5.42 -7.37
N LEU A 346 18.53 6.05 -6.39
CA LEU A 346 18.22 5.44 -5.09
C LEU A 346 16.73 5.12 -4.93
N GLY A 347 15.87 5.43 -5.91
CA GLY A 347 14.42 5.27 -5.78
C GLY A 347 13.65 5.78 -7.00
N ALA A 348 12.34 5.56 -7.01
CA ALA A 348 11.48 5.89 -8.16
C ALA A 348 11.21 7.39 -8.32
N GLY A 349 11.43 8.15 -7.25
CA GLY A 349 11.24 9.60 -7.20
C GLY A 349 9.86 10.03 -6.71
N ALA A 350 9.55 11.31 -6.87
CA ALA A 350 8.25 11.91 -6.60
C ALA A 350 8.05 13.15 -7.48
N VAL A 351 6.82 13.60 -7.67
CA VAL A 351 6.51 14.71 -8.58
C VAL A 351 6.41 16.02 -7.82
N MET A 352 7.11 17.05 -8.28
CA MET A 352 6.97 18.41 -7.79
C MET A 352 6.97 19.39 -8.95
N ALA A 353 5.96 20.26 -9.03
CA ALA A 353 5.86 21.30 -10.06
C ALA A 353 6.05 20.77 -11.51
N GLY A 354 5.51 19.58 -11.79
CA GLY A 354 5.62 18.92 -13.11
C GLY A 354 6.99 18.32 -13.43
N GLN A 355 7.93 18.33 -12.49
CA GLN A 355 9.23 17.65 -12.60
C GLN A 355 9.24 16.37 -11.78
N LEU A 356 10.00 15.37 -12.22
CA LEU A 356 10.27 14.16 -11.45
C LEU A 356 11.52 14.38 -10.61
N LEU A 357 11.37 14.41 -9.29
CA LEU A 357 12.45 14.45 -8.33
C LEU A 357 12.93 13.02 -8.09
N VAL A 358 14.13 12.67 -8.57
CA VAL A 358 14.69 11.32 -8.40
C VAL A 358 15.84 11.36 -7.39
N PRO A 359 15.81 10.56 -6.31
CA PRO A 359 16.92 10.55 -5.36
C PRO A 359 18.13 9.89 -6.01
N VAL A 360 19.28 10.55 -5.91
CA VAL A 360 20.57 10.09 -6.45
C VAL A 360 21.64 10.22 -5.35
N PRO A 361 22.81 9.56 -5.48
CA PRO A 361 23.92 9.80 -4.57
C PRO A 361 24.24 11.30 -4.44
N GLY A 362 24.28 11.80 -3.20
CA GLY A 362 24.58 13.20 -2.88
C GLY A 362 23.45 14.22 -3.11
N GLY A 363 22.26 13.81 -3.58
CA GLY A 363 21.17 14.76 -3.77
C GLY A 363 19.88 14.22 -4.37
N ILE A 364 19.11 15.13 -4.96
CA ILE A 364 17.87 14.85 -5.69
C ILE A 364 18.01 15.46 -7.09
N ALA A 365 17.97 14.62 -8.13
CA ALA A 365 17.97 15.06 -9.52
C ALA A 365 16.58 15.58 -9.90
N VAL A 366 16.53 16.76 -10.52
CA VAL A 366 15.30 17.35 -11.08
C VAL A 366 15.21 16.94 -12.54
N VAL A 367 14.38 15.94 -12.82
CA VAL A 367 14.31 15.24 -14.09
C VAL A 367 13.06 15.66 -14.84
N ASP A 368 13.22 15.95 -16.14
CA ASP A 368 12.08 16.07 -17.04
C ASP A 368 11.45 14.68 -17.22
N PRO A 369 10.21 14.47 -16.75
CA PRO A 369 9.58 13.15 -16.80
C PRO A 369 9.42 12.63 -18.22
N GLU A 370 9.34 13.49 -19.24
CA GLU A 370 9.07 13.06 -20.62
C GLU A 370 10.28 12.40 -21.29
N ASN A 371 11.50 12.87 -21.00
CA ASN A 371 12.72 12.42 -21.66
C ASN A 371 13.82 11.90 -20.72
N GLY A 372 13.64 12.01 -19.40
CA GLY A 372 14.59 11.52 -18.40
C GLY A 372 15.84 12.38 -18.22
N VAL A 373 15.91 13.56 -18.86
CA VAL A 373 17.06 14.46 -18.74
C VAL A 373 17.00 15.22 -17.42
N ALA A 374 18.06 15.12 -16.62
CA ALA A 374 18.22 15.91 -15.41
C ALA A 374 18.63 17.34 -15.75
N SER A 375 17.85 18.32 -15.30
CA SER A 375 18.14 19.75 -15.47
C SER A 375 19.17 20.27 -14.46
N ARG A 376 19.10 19.76 -13.23
CA ARG A 376 20.02 20.03 -12.12
C ARG A 376 19.91 18.95 -11.05
N THR A 377 20.87 18.93 -10.13
CA THR A 377 20.80 18.13 -8.89
C THR A 377 20.82 19.06 -7.69
N ILE A 378 19.85 18.91 -6.81
CA ILE A 378 19.78 19.65 -5.54
C ILE A 378 20.53 18.82 -4.51
N ALA A 379 21.55 19.41 -3.88
CA ALA A 379 22.36 18.73 -2.89
C ALA A 379 21.52 18.40 -1.65
N VAL A 380 21.67 17.17 -1.14
CA VAL A 380 21.03 16.70 0.10
C VAL A 380 22.06 15.87 0.85
N ASP A 381 22.37 16.28 2.08
CA ASP A 381 23.22 15.50 2.96
C ASP A 381 22.40 14.37 3.60
N ARG A 382 22.82 13.13 3.34
CA ARG A 382 22.23 11.92 3.94
C ARG A 382 23.14 11.26 4.96
N GLY A 383 24.25 11.92 5.33
CA GLY A 383 25.27 11.37 6.20
C GLY A 383 25.82 10.06 5.64
N GLU A 384 25.84 9.01 6.47
CA GLU A 384 26.34 7.68 6.11
C GLU A 384 25.29 6.78 5.44
N TYR A 385 24.06 7.27 5.22
CA TYR A 385 23.00 6.47 4.64
C TYR A 385 23.23 6.22 3.13
N THR A 386 23.41 4.96 2.75
CA THR A 386 23.63 4.53 1.36
C THR A 386 22.53 3.60 0.84
N GLY A 387 21.41 3.48 1.55
CA GLY A 387 20.30 2.62 1.18
C GLY A 387 19.32 3.25 0.17
N PRO A 388 18.22 2.53 -0.14
CA PRO A 388 17.14 3.04 -0.97
C PRO A 388 16.47 4.27 -0.35
N VAL A 389 16.02 5.21 -1.19
CA VAL A 389 15.33 6.42 -0.75
C VAL A 389 13.97 6.50 -1.43
N ALA A 390 12.91 6.44 -0.64
CA ALA A 390 11.55 6.66 -1.13
C ALA A 390 11.16 8.12 -0.89
N LEU A 391 10.57 8.77 -1.90
CA LEU A 391 10.21 10.18 -1.83
C LEU A 391 8.69 10.37 -1.83
N SER A 392 8.23 11.36 -1.09
CA SER A 392 6.92 11.99 -1.28
C SER A 392 7.05 13.51 -1.23
N VAL A 393 6.02 14.22 -1.70
CA VAL A 393 6.01 15.67 -1.83
C VAL A 393 4.71 16.21 -1.24
N LEU A 394 4.83 17.26 -0.42
CA LEU A 394 3.68 18.03 0.06
C LEU A 394 4.01 19.52 0.00
N GLY A 395 3.30 20.25 -0.86
CA GLY A 395 3.60 21.65 -1.14
C GLY A 395 5.00 21.83 -1.73
N THR A 396 5.86 22.59 -1.04
CA THR A 396 7.26 22.84 -1.42
C THR A 396 8.26 21.95 -0.70
N SER A 397 7.79 21.06 0.18
CA SER A 397 8.63 20.14 0.94
C SER A 397 8.71 18.76 0.31
N VAL A 398 9.85 18.11 0.50
CA VAL A 398 10.11 16.71 0.11
C VAL A 398 10.32 15.89 1.36
N PHE A 399 9.75 14.69 1.43
CA PHE A 399 9.96 13.76 2.53
C PHE A 399 10.71 12.55 2.00
N GLU A 400 11.85 12.24 2.63
CA GLU A 400 12.65 11.07 2.30
C GLU A 400 12.45 10.01 3.38
N ARG A 401 12.03 8.80 2.99
CA ARG A 401 12.21 7.63 3.85
C ARG A 401 13.60 7.06 3.62
N ARG A 402 14.38 6.97 4.70
CA ARG A 402 15.76 6.48 4.74
C ARG A 402 15.85 5.34 5.76
N GLY A 403 15.52 4.13 5.34
CA GLY A 403 15.42 2.99 6.25
C GLY A 403 14.22 3.14 7.19
N ALA A 404 14.49 3.27 8.49
CA ALA A 404 13.46 3.36 9.54
C ALA A 404 13.19 4.82 10.00
N GLU A 405 13.53 5.80 9.16
CA GLU A 405 13.36 7.22 9.46
C GLU A 405 12.72 7.94 8.27
N THR A 406 11.86 8.91 8.57
CA THR A 406 11.35 9.89 7.62
C THR A 406 11.98 11.24 7.90
N VAL A 407 12.56 11.86 6.87
CA VAL A 407 13.26 13.15 6.92
C VAL A 407 12.54 14.16 6.06
N ALA A 408 12.19 15.32 6.62
CA ALA A 408 11.60 16.43 5.88
C ALA A 408 12.65 17.41 5.38
N LEU A 409 12.51 17.79 4.12
CA LEU A 409 13.35 18.72 3.39
C LEU A 409 12.51 19.91 2.89
N GLY A 410 13.02 21.13 3.03
CA GLY A 410 12.40 22.32 2.45
C GLY A 410 13.29 23.56 2.45
#